data_AF-A0AAI8WEI3-F1
#
_entry.id   AF-A0AAI8WEI3-F1
#
_cell.length_a   1.000
_cell.length_b   1.000
_cell.length_c   1.000
_cell.angle_alpha   90.00
_cell.angle_beta   90.00
_cell.angle_gamma   90.00
#
_symmetry.space_group_name_H-M   'P 1'
#
loop_
_entity.id
_entity.type
_entity.pdbx_description
1 polymer ?
#
loop_
_entity_poly.entity_id
_entity_poly.type
_entity_poly.pdbx_seq_one_letter_code
_entity_poly.pdbx_strand_id
1 'polypeptide(L)'
;MKSKKFLLPMKLQFFSEDPEGGTPPEGGQGETPPDPEKPEGGKTFSRDEVSKMLNAERDKIKKELEDKQAEAEKLAKMNAEEKAKHEKQQLEEKVAKLEREAALKEMASEASKMLSEAELPHDEDLIELVTREDAEETKQAIEVITSFVSKIKKENARQTPPAAGGQFSSSDKNRNTTKAEMAKEVRIIK
;
A
#
# COMPACT_ATOMS: atom_id res chain seq x y z
N MET A 1 -23.71 5.67 19.87
CA MET A 1 -24.14 6.27 18.58
C MET A 1 -24.34 7.76 18.81
N LYS A 2 -23.54 8.63 18.18
CA LYS A 2 -23.58 10.08 18.41
C LYS A 2 -24.71 10.70 17.57
N SER A 3 -25.72 11.26 18.22
CA SER A 3 -26.84 11.97 17.61
C SER A 3 -26.38 13.30 17.00
N LYS A 4 -26.59 13.49 15.70
CA LYS A 4 -26.37 14.78 15.02
C LYS A 4 -27.49 15.73 15.41
N LYS A 5 -27.19 16.70 16.27
CA LYS A 5 -28.02 17.87 16.56
C LYS A 5 -28.19 18.70 15.28
N PHE A 6 -29.42 18.83 14.80
CA PHE A 6 -29.79 19.85 13.83
C PHE A 6 -29.61 21.24 14.47
N LEU A 7 -28.58 21.98 14.06
CA LEU A 7 -28.40 23.39 14.39
C LEU A 7 -29.25 24.23 13.44
N LEU A 8 -30.49 24.55 13.85
CA LEU A 8 -31.24 25.78 13.54
C LEU A 8 -32.70 25.59 14.00
N PRO A 9 -33.16 26.27 15.08
CA PRO A 9 -34.57 26.22 15.46
C PRO A 9 -35.40 27.09 14.49
N MET A 10 -36.12 26.45 13.56
CA MET A 10 -37.10 27.13 12.70
C MET A 10 -38.36 27.43 13.52
N LYS A 11 -38.58 28.70 13.84
CA LYS A 11 -39.82 29.18 14.48
C LYS A 11 -40.89 29.35 13.40
N LEU A 12 -41.53 28.24 13.02
CA LEU A 12 -42.69 28.25 12.14
C LEU A 12 -43.91 28.71 12.95
N GLN A 13 -44.34 29.96 12.75
CA GLN A 13 -45.65 30.43 13.20
C GLN A 13 -46.70 29.90 12.21
N PHE A 14 -47.48 28.91 12.65
CA PHE A 14 -48.65 28.41 11.93
C PHE A 14 -49.82 29.36 12.18
N PHE A 15 -50.22 30.11 11.15
CA PHE A 15 -51.34 31.06 11.18
C PHE A 15 -52.60 30.50 10.52
N SER A 16 -52.82 29.19 10.55
CA SER A 16 -54.09 28.56 10.17
C SER A 16 -54.16 27.16 10.80
N GLU A 17 -55.37 26.76 11.21
CA GLU A 17 -55.78 25.59 12.03
C GLU A 17 -55.69 25.80 13.55
N ASP A 18 -56.78 25.76 14.34
CA ASP A 18 -58.22 25.59 14.09
C ASP A 18 -59.00 25.96 15.40
N PRO A 19 -60.30 25.69 15.60
CA PRO A 19 -61.28 26.57 16.23
C PRO A 19 -61.46 26.38 17.75
N GLU A 20 -62.25 27.30 18.33
CA GLU A 20 -62.85 27.28 19.68
C GLU A 20 -62.05 27.82 20.88
N GLY A 21 -62.61 28.89 21.47
CA GLY A 21 -62.64 29.05 22.92
C GLY A 21 -61.99 30.32 23.49
N GLY A 22 -62.72 31.44 23.46
CA GLY A 22 -62.47 32.56 24.39
C GLY A 22 -62.92 33.95 23.89
N THR A 23 -64.09 34.41 24.34
CA THR A 23 -64.58 35.80 24.25
C THR A 23 -64.49 36.48 25.64
N PRO A 24 -64.75 37.80 25.79
CA PRO A 24 -64.11 39.02 25.24
C PRO A 24 -63.72 40.01 26.40
N PRO A 25 -63.27 41.27 26.18
CA PRO A 25 -64.20 42.42 26.08
C PRO A 25 -63.72 43.53 25.09
N GLU A 26 -64.58 44.06 24.22
CA GLU A 26 -65.46 45.23 24.39
C GLU A 26 -64.88 46.51 23.76
N GLY A 27 -65.63 47.08 22.80
CA GLY A 27 -65.47 48.47 22.39
C GLY A 27 -65.81 48.76 20.92
N GLY A 28 -67.04 49.22 20.66
CA GLY A 28 -67.34 50.13 19.55
C GLY A 28 -68.36 49.65 18.50
N GLN A 29 -69.62 50.04 18.68
CA GLN A 29 -70.70 49.96 17.69
C GLN A 29 -70.49 50.91 16.50
N GLY A 30 -70.99 50.54 15.33
CA GLY A 30 -71.23 51.47 14.22
C GLY A 30 -71.51 50.81 12.86
N GLU A 31 -72.78 50.48 12.62
CA GLU A 31 -73.55 50.63 11.36
C GLU A 31 -73.00 50.11 10.00
N THR A 32 -73.79 49.28 9.32
CA THR A 32 -73.80 49.05 7.86
C THR A 32 -75.06 49.70 7.24
N PRO A 33 -75.19 49.89 5.91
CA PRO A 33 -74.23 50.04 4.78
C PRO A 33 -74.57 51.27 3.86
N PRO A 34 -73.83 51.55 2.76
CA PRO A 34 -74.38 51.17 1.44
C PRO A 34 -73.35 50.79 0.34
N ASP A 35 -73.69 49.73 -0.42
CA ASP A 35 -73.50 49.42 -1.86
C ASP A 35 -72.13 49.62 -2.60
N PRO A 36 -71.92 49.13 -3.85
CA PRO A 36 -70.95 48.08 -4.14
C PRO A 36 -69.88 48.56 -5.14
N GLU A 37 -68.65 48.78 -4.68
CA GLU A 37 -67.55 49.09 -5.59
C GLU A 37 -66.69 47.85 -5.88
N LYS A 38 -66.74 47.44 -7.17
CA LYS A 38 -65.81 46.52 -7.81
C LYS A 38 -64.36 46.78 -7.36
N PRO A 39 -63.60 45.77 -6.93
CA PRO A 39 -62.16 45.86 -7.01
C PRO A 39 -61.73 45.45 -8.42
N GLU A 40 -60.94 46.33 -9.00
CA GLU A 40 -60.33 46.21 -10.31
C GLU A 40 -59.42 44.98 -10.43
N GLY A 41 -59.40 44.39 -11.63
CA GLY A 41 -58.14 44.12 -12.30
C GLY A 41 -57.17 43.11 -11.67
N GLY A 42 -57.66 42.09 -10.96
CA GLY A 42 -56.85 40.90 -10.70
C GLY A 42 -56.59 40.17 -12.01
N LYS A 43 -55.34 40.14 -12.49
CA LYS A 43 -54.94 39.29 -13.62
C LYS A 43 -55.13 37.83 -13.21
N THR A 44 -56.32 37.29 -13.42
CA THR A 44 -56.58 35.86 -13.29
C THR A 44 -55.87 35.19 -14.46
N PHE A 45 -54.70 34.61 -14.20
CA PHE A 45 -54.05 33.74 -15.19
C PHE A 45 -55.07 32.67 -15.57
N SER A 46 -55.40 32.59 -16.86
CA SER A 46 -56.30 31.56 -17.34
C SER A 46 -55.70 30.18 -16.98
N ARG A 47 -56.55 29.19 -16.69
CA ARG A 47 -56.12 27.81 -16.40
C ARG A 47 -55.14 27.29 -17.47
N ASP A 48 -55.29 27.76 -18.71
CA ASP A 48 -54.39 27.47 -19.83
C ASP A 48 -53.01 28.13 -19.72
N GLU A 49 -52.91 29.36 -19.22
CA GLU A 49 -51.62 30.03 -19.00
C GLU A 49 -50.86 29.39 -17.84
N VAL A 50 -51.55 29.03 -16.77
CA VAL A 50 -50.96 28.28 -15.64
C VAL A 50 -50.49 26.90 -16.11
N SER A 51 -51.26 26.21 -16.94
CA SER A 51 -50.88 24.90 -17.48
C SER A 51 -49.66 24.97 -18.40
N LYS A 52 -49.56 26.02 -19.24
CA LYS A 52 -48.36 26.28 -20.07
C LYS A 52 -47.13 26.57 -19.21
N MET A 53 -47.28 27.36 -18.16
CA MET A 53 -46.19 27.64 -17.22
C MET A 53 -45.75 26.38 -16.48
N LEU A 54 -46.69 25.56 -16.01
CA LEU A 54 -46.40 24.30 -15.32
C LEU A 54 -45.71 23.27 -16.22
N ASN A 55 -46.11 23.20 -17.49
CA ASN A 55 -45.47 22.32 -18.47
C ASN A 55 -44.05 22.79 -18.80
N ALA A 56 -43.84 24.10 -18.96
CA ALA A 56 -42.51 24.67 -19.15
C ALA A 56 -41.60 24.43 -17.92
N GLU A 57 -42.13 24.53 -16.70
CA GLU A 57 -41.43 24.20 -15.46
C GLU A 57 -41.06 22.71 -15.41
N ARG A 58 -42.01 21.84 -15.75
CA ARG A 58 -41.81 20.37 -15.79
C ARG A 58 -40.77 19.96 -16.83
N ASP A 59 -40.76 20.59 -17.99
CA ASP A 59 -39.78 20.30 -19.04
C ASP A 59 -38.38 20.75 -18.65
N LYS A 60 -38.25 21.89 -17.94
CA LYS A 60 -36.98 22.32 -17.34
C LYS A 60 -36.50 21.36 -16.26
N ILE A 61 -37.38 20.97 -15.34
CA ILE A 61 -37.05 20.03 -14.25
C ILE A 61 -36.67 18.65 -14.81
N LYS A 62 -37.37 18.17 -15.84
CA LYS A 62 -37.03 16.90 -16.52
C LYS A 62 -35.65 16.96 -17.16
N LYS A 63 -35.32 18.03 -17.88
CA LYS A 63 -33.99 18.21 -18.46
C LYS A 63 -32.91 18.26 -17.40
N GLU A 64 -33.11 19.02 -16.33
CA GLU A 64 -32.15 19.06 -15.21
C GLU A 64 -31.97 17.70 -14.52
N LEU A 65 -33.02 16.87 -14.45
CA LEU A 65 -32.94 15.51 -13.92
C LEU A 65 -32.20 14.57 -14.86
N GLU A 66 -32.48 14.64 -16.15
CA GLU A 66 -31.80 13.84 -17.18
C GLU A 66 -30.31 14.18 -17.26
N ASP A 67 -29.96 15.47 -17.20
CA ASP A 67 -28.57 15.92 -17.19
C ASP A 67 -27.83 15.46 -15.93
N LYS A 68 -28.47 15.56 -14.75
CA LYS A 68 -27.91 15.05 -13.49
C LYS A 68 -27.75 13.53 -13.49
N GLN A 69 -28.69 12.80 -14.08
CA GLN A 69 -28.59 11.33 -14.22
C GLN A 69 -27.49 10.94 -15.20
N ALA A 70 -27.37 11.63 -16.34
CA ALA A 70 -26.34 11.37 -17.33
C ALA A 70 -24.93 11.66 -16.79
N GLU A 71 -24.75 12.74 -16.03
CA GLU A 71 -23.48 13.05 -15.37
C GLU A 71 -23.13 12.03 -14.29
N ALA A 72 -24.11 11.66 -13.44
CA ALA A 72 -23.92 10.63 -12.42
C ALA A 72 -23.60 9.26 -13.02
N GLU A 73 -24.27 8.86 -14.10
CA GLU A 73 -23.98 7.62 -14.81
C GLU A 73 -22.60 7.62 -15.45
N LYS A 74 -22.18 8.75 -16.06
CA LYS A 74 -20.85 8.88 -16.65
C LYS A 74 -19.76 8.80 -15.57
N LEU A 75 -19.98 9.45 -14.43
CA LEU A 75 -19.09 9.37 -13.26
C LEU A 75 -19.04 7.96 -12.66
N ALA A 76 -20.19 7.27 -12.59
CA ALA A 76 -20.27 5.90 -12.09
C ALA A 76 -19.59 4.90 -13.05
N LYS A 77 -19.79 5.05 -14.36
CA LYS A 77 -19.14 4.23 -15.40
C LYS A 77 -17.62 4.43 -15.38
N MET A 78 -17.15 5.68 -15.31
CA MET A 78 -15.71 5.98 -15.21
C MET A 78 -15.09 5.39 -13.93
N ASN A 79 -15.75 5.54 -12.78
CA ASN A 79 -15.26 4.93 -11.53
C ASN A 79 -15.25 3.41 -11.56
N ALA A 80 -16.23 2.77 -12.21
CA ALA A 80 -16.27 1.31 -12.34
C ALA A 80 -15.17 0.79 -13.26
N GLU A 81 -14.93 1.46 -14.39
CA GLU A 81 -13.86 1.10 -15.32
C GLU A 81 -12.47 1.34 -14.74
N GLU A 82 -12.25 2.44 -14.02
CA GLU A 82 -10.97 2.73 -13.37
C GLU A 82 -10.66 1.71 -12.27
N LYS A 83 -11.67 1.34 -11.45
CA LYS A 83 -11.52 0.28 -10.44
C LYS A 83 -11.18 -1.05 -11.09
N ALA A 84 -11.91 -1.43 -12.14
CA ALA A 84 -11.64 -2.68 -12.85
C ALA A 84 -10.24 -2.70 -13.50
N LYS A 85 -9.79 -1.57 -14.06
CA LYS A 85 -8.43 -1.45 -14.62
C LYS A 85 -7.36 -1.56 -13.53
N HIS A 86 -7.56 -0.90 -12.40
CA HIS A 86 -6.61 -0.96 -11.29
C HIS A 86 -6.56 -2.37 -10.66
N GLU A 87 -7.69 -3.04 -10.49
CA GLU A 87 -7.74 -4.43 -10.04
C GLU A 87 -7.04 -5.36 -11.02
N LYS A 88 -7.25 -5.18 -12.32
CA LYS A 88 -6.53 -5.94 -13.36
C LYS A 88 -5.04 -5.67 -13.32
N GLN A 89 -4.61 -4.42 -13.24
CA GLN A 89 -3.18 -4.06 -13.12
C GLN A 89 -2.55 -4.68 -11.88
N GLN A 90 -3.23 -4.64 -10.72
CA GLN A 90 -2.74 -5.31 -9.52
C GLN A 90 -2.64 -6.83 -9.68
N LEU A 91 -3.58 -7.46 -10.38
CA LEU A 91 -3.53 -8.88 -10.66
C LEU A 91 -2.38 -9.21 -11.63
N GLU A 92 -2.21 -8.42 -12.69
CA GLU A 92 -1.11 -8.55 -13.65
C GLU A 92 0.25 -8.37 -12.98
N GLU A 93 0.40 -7.37 -12.10
CA GLU A 93 1.63 -7.17 -11.32
C GLU A 93 1.92 -8.35 -10.38
N LYS A 94 0.88 -8.89 -9.73
CA LYS A 94 1.03 -10.09 -8.88
C LYS A 94 1.42 -11.32 -9.70
N VAL A 95 0.81 -11.52 -10.86
CA VAL A 95 1.16 -12.61 -11.77
C VAL A 95 2.60 -12.45 -12.25
N ALA A 96 2.97 -11.28 -12.74
CA ALA A 96 4.34 -11.00 -13.18
C ALA A 96 5.36 -11.19 -12.04
N LYS A 97 5.02 -10.80 -10.81
CA LYS A 97 5.89 -11.04 -9.65
C LYS A 97 6.04 -12.54 -9.35
N LEU A 98 4.94 -13.29 -9.35
CA LEU A 98 4.96 -14.73 -9.12
C LEU A 98 5.71 -15.47 -10.23
N GLU A 99 5.54 -15.07 -11.48
CA GLU A 99 6.28 -15.61 -12.62
C GLU A 99 7.78 -15.32 -12.50
N ARG A 100 8.18 -14.11 -12.11
CA ARG A 100 9.59 -13.79 -11.82
C ARG A 100 10.13 -14.62 -10.66
N GLU A 101 9.40 -14.72 -9.56
CA GLU A 101 9.81 -15.53 -8.41
C GLU A 101 9.94 -17.02 -8.77
N ALA A 102 9.06 -17.53 -9.64
CA ALA A 102 9.15 -18.90 -10.14
C ALA A 102 10.37 -19.10 -11.03
N ALA A 103 10.60 -18.19 -11.98
CA ALA A 103 11.77 -18.23 -12.87
C ALA A 103 13.09 -18.18 -12.07
N LEU A 104 13.17 -17.29 -11.08
CA LEU A 104 14.33 -17.20 -10.19
C LEU A 104 14.53 -18.50 -9.39
N LYS A 105 13.46 -19.14 -8.92
CA LYS A 105 13.56 -20.43 -8.20
C LYS A 105 14.01 -21.57 -9.12
N GLU A 106 13.55 -21.62 -10.36
CA GLU A 106 14.01 -22.61 -11.32
C GLU A 106 15.50 -22.42 -11.62
N MET A 107 15.92 -21.17 -11.89
CA MET A 107 17.33 -20.84 -12.09
C MET A 107 18.19 -21.09 -10.84
N ALA A 108 17.67 -20.84 -9.64
CA ALA A 108 18.32 -21.16 -8.38
C ALA A 108 18.52 -22.67 -8.22
N SER A 109 17.52 -23.48 -8.58
CA SER A 109 17.64 -24.93 -8.57
C SER A 109 18.69 -25.42 -9.56
N GLU A 110 18.77 -24.84 -10.76
CA GLU A 110 19.80 -25.15 -11.74
C GLU A 110 21.20 -24.76 -11.25
N ALA A 111 21.36 -23.56 -10.69
CA ALA A 111 22.61 -23.09 -10.12
C ALA A 111 23.07 -23.99 -8.95
N SER A 112 22.14 -24.40 -8.08
CA SER A 112 22.39 -25.37 -7.01
C SER A 112 22.88 -26.71 -7.55
N LYS A 113 22.27 -27.22 -8.62
CA LYS A 113 22.74 -28.46 -9.28
C LYS A 113 24.16 -28.29 -9.82
N MET A 114 24.45 -27.21 -10.53
CA MET A 114 25.79 -26.94 -11.07
C MET A 114 26.86 -26.80 -9.96
N LEU A 115 26.52 -26.16 -8.85
CA LEU A 115 27.42 -26.06 -7.68
C LEU A 115 27.58 -27.39 -6.94
N SER A 116 26.53 -28.20 -6.88
CA SER A 116 26.57 -29.57 -6.36
C SER A 116 27.49 -30.45 -7.20
N GLU A 117 27.40 -30.36 -8.52
CA GLU A 117 28.28 -31.07 -9.46
C GLU A 117 29.75 -30.68 -9.29
N ALA A 118 30.03 -29.43 -8.91
CA ALA A 118 31.37 -28.96 -8.58
C ALA A 118 31.88 -29.42 -7.20
N GLU A 119 31.12 -30.23 -6.46
CA GLU A 119 31.41 -30.70 -5.10
C GLU A 119 31.73 -29.55 -4.12
N LEU A 120 31.02 -28.43 -4.27
CA LEU A 120 31.15 -27.27 -3.41
C LEU A 120 30.02 -27.24 -2.38
N PRO A 121 30.33 -27.10 -1.06
CA PRO A 121 29.30 -26.79 -0.08
C PRO A 121 28.74 -25.40 -0.41
N HIS A 122 27.43 -25.32 -0.60
CA HIS A 122 26.71 -24.10 -0.94
C HIS A 122 25.46 -23.99 -0.08
N ASP A 123 25.17 -22.77 0.37
CA ASP A 123 23.96 -22.42 1.10
C ASP A 123 22.99 -21.67 0.18
N GLU A 124 21.71 -21.59 0.56
CA GLU A 124 20.68 -20.84 -0.18
C GLU A 124 21.09 -19.38 -0.42
N ASP A 125 21.79 -18.74 0.53
CA ASP A 125 22.28 -17.37 0.39
C ASP A 125 23.30 -17.21 -0.76
N LEU A 126 24.13 -18.23 -1.01
CA LEU A 126 25.08 -18.22 -2.13
C LEU A 126 24.36 -18.47 -3.45
N ILE A 127 23.31 -19.30 -3.44
CA ILE A 127 22.48 -19.53 -4.62
C ILE A 127 21.77 -18.22 -5.00
N GLU A 128 21.15 -17.53 -4.03
CA GLU A 128 20.48 -16.23 -4.27
C GLU A 128 21.44 -15.15 -4.78
N LEU A 129 22.69 -15.13 -4.29
CA LEU A 129 23.71 -14.18 -4.75
C LEU A 129 24.19 -14.45 -6.19
N VAL A 130 24.18 -15.72 -6.61
CA VAL A 130 24.71 -16.18 -7.90
C VAL A 130 23.64 -16.17 -8.98
N THR A 131 22.38 -16.48 -8.61
CA THR A 131 21.24 -16.49 -9.52
C THR A 131 20.86 -15.06 -9.89
N ARG A 132 21.08 -14.72 -11.17
CA ARG A 132 20.65 -13.45 -11.77
C ARG A 132 19.48 -13.69 -12.72
N GLU A 133 18.86 -12.60 -13.16
CA GLU A 133 17.79 -12.65 -14.18
C GLU A 133 18.29 -13.25 -15.51
N ASP A 134 19.60 -13.20 -15.77
CA ASP A 134 20.24 -13.76 -16.94
C ASP A 134 20.94 -15.10 -16.63
N ALA A 135 20.67 -16.11 -17.46
CA ALA A 135 21.20 -17.45 -17.31
C ALA A 135 22.71 -17.54 -17.59
N GLU A 136 23.23 -16.74 -18.52
CA GLU A 136 24.66 -16.75 -18.86
C GLU A 136 25.49 -16.08 -17.77
N GLU A 137 24.98 -14.99 -17.18
CA GLU A 137 25.64 -14.36 -16.05
C GLU A 137 25.71 -15.28 -14.82
N THR A 138 24.65 -16.07 -14.58
CA THR A 138 24.61 -17.04 -13.48
C THR A 138 25.69 -18.12 -13.65
N LYS A 139 25.85 -18.67 -14.87
CA LYS A 139 26.91 -19.65 -15.17
C LYS A 139 28.31 -19.07 -14.99
N GLN A 140 28.56 -17.86 -15.50
CA GLN A 140 29.84 -17.18 -15.34
C GLN A 140 30.18 -16.94 -13.86
N ALA A 141 29.19 -16.55 -13.05
CA ALA A 141 29.38 -16.40 -11.61
C ALA A 141 29.76 -17.72 -10.93
N ILE A 142 29.10 -18.83 -11.29
CA ILE A 142 29.43 -20.18 -10.79
C ILE A 142 30.86 -20.58 -11.17
N GLU A 143 31.28 -20.34 -12.42
CA GLU A 143 32.64 -20.64 -12.88
C GLU A 143 33.70 -19.84 -12.12
N VAL A 144 33.47 -18.55 -11.90
CA VAL A 144 34.36 -17.68 -11.14
C VAL A 144 34.51 -18.19 -9.71
N ILE A 145 33.40 -18.52 -9.04
CA ILE A 145 33.40 -19.06 -7.68
C ILE A 145 34.14 -20.39 -7.64
N THR A 146 33.86 -21.30 -8.57
CA THR A 146 34.52 -22.61 -8.65
C THR A 146 36.04 -22.46 -8.82
N SER A 147 36.48 -21.53 -9.66
CA SER A 147 37.89 -21.23 -9.86
C SER A 147 38.55 -20.67 -8.59
N PHE A 148 37.83 -19.82 -7.85
CA PHE A 148 38.31 -19.20 -6.63
C PHE A 148 38.42 -20.22 -5.49
N VAL A 149 37.41 -21.06 -5.30
CA VAL A 149 37.46 -22.14 -4.32
C VAL A 149 38.57 -23.14 -4.66
N SER A 150 38.79 -23.44 -5.93
CA SER A 150 39.92 -24.29 -6.35
C SER A 150 41.28 -23.67 -5.99
N LYS A 151 41.44 -22.35 -6.09
CA LYS A 151 42.65 -21.65 -5.64
C LYS A 151 42.79 -21.71 -4.12
N ILE A 152 41.72 -21.47 -3.36
CA ILE A 152 41.72 -21.58 -1.90
C ILE A 152 42.04 -23.00 -1.45
N LYS A 153 41.44 -24.03 -2.05
CA LYS A 153 41.75 -25.44 -1.75
C LYS A 153 43.23 -25.73 -2.00
N LYS A 154 43.81 -25.20 -3.09
CA LYS A 154 45.26 -25.33 -3.38
C LYS A 154 46.14 -24.57 -2.38
N GLU A 155 45.71 -23.42 -1.90
CA GLU A 155 46.43 -22.62 -0.90
C GLU A 155 46.36 -23.27 0.49
N ASN A 156 45.18 -23.72 0.92
CA ASN A 156 45.00 -24.46 2.17
C ASN A 156 45.70 -25.83 2.15
N ALA A 157 45.69 -26.55 1.02
CA ALA A 157 46.44 -27.79 0.89
C ALA A 157 47.97 -27.58 0.94
N ARG A 158 48.45 -26.35 0.74
CA ARG A 158 49.86 -25.98 0.94
C ARG A 158 50.18 -25.66 2.40
N GLN A 159 49.20 -25.52 3.28
CA GLN A 159 49.45 -25.58 4.71
C GLN A 159 49.81 -27.02 5.06
N THR A 160 51.11 -27.23 5.30
CA THR A 160 51.67 -28.51 5.73
C THR A 160 50.89 -29.05 6.93
N PRO A 161 50.66 -30.37 7.02
CA PRO A 161 50.01 -30.95 8.19
C PRO A 161 50.80 -30.54 9.45
N PRO A 162 50.12 -30.20 10.56
CA PRO A 162 50.81 -30.01 11.83
C PRO A 162 51.65 -31.25 12.09
N ALA A 163 52.92 -31.07 12.48
CA ALA A 163 53.85 -32.17 12.68
C ALA A 163 53.17 -33.27 13.51
N ALA A 164 52.90 -34.41 12.89
CA ALA A 164 52.22 -35.52 13.54
C ALA A 164 53.13 -36.02 14.67
N GLY A 165 52.71 -35.76 15.90
CA GLY A 165 53.39 -36.19 17.12
C GLY A 165 54.59 -35.32 17.51
N GLY A 166 54.45 -34.56 18.60
CA GLY A 166 55.51 -34.28 19.59
C GLY A 166 56.93 -33.94 19.10
N GLN A 167 57.11 -33.34 17.92
CA GLN A 167 58.44 -33.03 17.40
C GLN A 167 58.85 -31.63 17.86
N PHE A 168 59.48 -31.55 19.03
CA PHE A 168 60.20 -30.34 19.46
C PHE A 168 61.31 -30.07 18.43
N SER A 169 61.14 -29.09 17.55
CA SER A 169 62.20 -28.67 16.64
C SER A 169 63.34 -28.13 17.50
N SER A 170 64.47 -28.84 17.50
CA SER A 170 65.72 -28.45 18.15
C SER A 170 66.35 -27.26 17.43
N SER A 171 65.67 -26.12 17.40
CA SER A 171 66.15 -24.84 16.86
C SER A 171 66.97 -24.07 17.90
N ASP A 172 66.97 -24.49 19.17
CA ASP A 172 67.71 -23.89 20.28
C ASP A 172 69.07 -24.58 20.54
N LYS A 173 69.76 -25.08 19.50
CA LYS A 173 71.11 -25.65 19.63
C LYS A 173 72.24 -24.62 19.50
N ASN A 174 72.00 -23.35 19.81
CA ASN A 174 73.08 -22.34 19.77
C ASN A 174 73.21 -21.53 21.07
N ARG A 175 72.92 -22.16 22.20
CA ARG A 175 73.41 -21.71 23.50
C ARG A 175 74.40 -22.75 24.01
N ASN A 176 75.67 -22.62 23.62
CA ASN A 176 76.77 -23.30 24.31
C ASN A 176 76.96 -22.67 25.70
N THR A 177 75.93 -22.74 26.54
CA THR A 177 76.05 -22.39 27.96
C THR A 177 76.72 -23.57 28.64
N THR A 178 77.88 -23.29 29.22
CA THR A 178 78.59 -24.33 29.97
C THR A 178 77.77 -24.68 31.22
N LYS A 179 77.86 -25.92 31.72
CA LYS A 179 77.10 -26.35 32.93
C LYS A 179 77.31 -25.43 34.13
N ALA A 180 78.46 -24.76 34.21
CA ALA A 180 78.77 -23.77 35.23
C ALA A 180 77.94 -22.48 35.11
N GLU A 181 77.57 -22.05 33.90
CA GLU A 181 76.70 -20.90 33.67
C GLU A 181 75.25 -21.20 34.00
N MET A 182 74.74 -22.36 33.57
CA MET A 182 73.40 -22.81 33.96
C MET A 182 73.25 -22.94 35.49
N ALA A 183 74.31 -23.42 36.18
CA ALA A 183 74.29 -23.54 37.64
C ALA A 183 74.36 -22.19 38.39
N LYS A 184 74.92 -21.14 37.77
CA LYS A 184 74.89 -19.78 38.33
C LYS A 184 73.54 -19.12 38.13
N GLU A 185 72.91 -19.33 36.98
CA GLU A 185 71.62 -18.73 36.65
C GLU A 185 70.47 -19.32 37.50
N VAL A 186 70.56 -20.62 37.83
CA VAL A 186 69.59 -21.31 38.69
C VAL A 186 69.92 -21.16 40.19
N ARG A 187 71.03 -20.52 40.56
CA ARG A 187 71.36 -20.29 41.98
C ARG A 187 70.53 -19.13 42.55
N ILE A 188 69.53 -19.47 43.37
CA ILE A 188 68.61 -18.52 44.00
C ILE A 188 69.27 -17.70 45.14
N ILE A 189 70.50 -18.02 45.55
CA ILE A 189 71.23 -17.30 46.60
C ILE A 189 72.59 -16.88 46.06
N LYS A 190 72.85 -15.56 46.06
CA LYS A 190 74.04 -14.94 45.46
C LYS A 190 75.24 -14.99 46.39
#